data_AF-A0AAD7WHZ2-F1
#
_entry.id   AF-A0AAD7WHZ2-F1
#
_cell.length_a   1.000
_cell.length_b   1.000
_cell.length_c   1.000
_cell.angle_alpha   90.00
_cell.angle_beta   90.00
_cell.angle_gamma   90.00
#
_symmetry.space_group_name_H-M   'P 1'
#
loop_
_entity.id
_entity.type
_entity.pdbx_description
1 polymer ?
#
loop_
_entity_poly.entity_id
_entity_poly.type
_entity_poly.pdbx_seq_one_letter_code
_entity_poly.pdbx_strand_id
1 'polypeptide(L)'
;MSTPITSEYNNAMQEFNDLTYTTSEQHRESTEARMKRDYADLEKIKEKLSTCKPFSPDPSLRNIVTGVVAKEDVNVHEFETVGNERMVEKMVGKPIFGISFKRKDQAKTLADKSNIKFAQDRTIDPALLFQ
;
A
#
# COMPACT_ATOMS: atom_id res chain seq x y z
N MET A 1 -11.50 33.67 -6.51
CA MET A 1 -10.52 32.79 -5.81
C MET A 1 -9.16 33.46 -5.93
N SER A 2 -8.67 34.09 -4.87
CA SER A 2 -7.31 34.67 -4.84
C SER A 2 -6.31 33.52 -4.80
N THR A 3 -5.28 33.54 -5.64
CA THR A 3 -4.23 32.52 -5.63
C THR A 3 -3.32 32.72 -4.40
N PRO A 4 -2.62 31.70 -3.90
CA PRO A 4 -1.77 31.82 -2.71
C PRO A 4 -0.77 32.97 -2.82
N ILE A 5 -0.19 33.12 -4.01
CA ILE A 5 0.78 34.18 -4.35
C ILE A 5 0.16 35.58 -4.19
N THR A 6 -1.08 35.80 -4.63
CA THR A 6 -1.73 37.11 -4.49
C THR A 6 -2.16 37.41 -3.06
N SER A 7 -2.36 36.39 -2.23
CA SER A 7 -2.65 36.57 -0.80
C SER A 7 -1.42 37.04 -0.01
N GLU A 8 -0.23 36.55 -0.36
CA GLU A 8 1.03 36.93 0.30
C GLU A 8 1.36 38.41 0.07
N TYR A 9 1.26 38.91 -1.17
CA TYR A 9 1.45 40.33 -1.46
C TYR A 9 0.43 41.23 -0.75
N ASN A 10 -0.83 40.78 -0.64
CA ASN A 10 -1.87 41.53 0.06
C ASN A 10 -1.60 41.62 1.57
N ASN A 11 -1.15 40.52 2.18
CA ASN A 11 -0.80 40.48 3.60
C ASN A 11 0.45 41.34 3.87
N ALA A 12 1.47 41.28 3.02
CA ALA A 12 2.67 42.11 3.14
C ALA A 12 2.37 43.61 2.98
N MET A 13 1.45 43.98 2.07
CA MET A 13 1.03 45.38 1.91
C MET A 13 0.20 45.87 3.10
N GLN A 14 -0.60 45.01 3.72
CA GLN A 14 -1.33 45.30 4.95
C GLN A 14 -0.39 45.53 6.14
N GLU A 15 0.61 44.67 6.29
CA GLU A 15 1.67 44.82 7.30
C GLU A 15 2.50 46.09 7.08
N PHE A 16 2.86 46.42 5.83
CA PHE A 16 3.61 47.64 5.50
C PHE A 16 2.84 48.93 5.84
N ASN A 17 1.52 48.91 5.77
CA ASN A 17 0.68 50.08 6.05
C ASN A 17 0.08 50.08 7.48
N ASP A 18 0.46 49.13 8.35
CA ASP A 18 -0.14 48.92 9.68
C ASP A 18 -1.69 48.78 9.67
N LEU A 19 -2.24 48.27 8.56
CA LEU A 19 -3.68 48.10 8.37
C LEU A 19 -4.00 46.60 8.29
N THR A 20 -4.72 46.08 9.28
CA THR A 20 -5.10 44.66 9.31
C THR A 20 -6.60 44.49 8.98
N TYR A 21 -6.92 44.00 7.78
CA TYR A 21 -8.32 43.78 7.35
C TYR A 21 -8.82 42.36 7.70
N THR A 22 -8.62 41.91 8.95
CA THR A 22 -9.00 40.56 9.43
C THR A 22 -10.50 40.29 9.48
N THR A 23 -11.33 41.34 9.35
CA THR A 23 -12.79 41.29 9.39
C THR A 23 -13.45 41.63 8.04
N SER A 24 -12.66 41.82 6.98
CA SER A 24 -13.21 42.04 5.64
C SER A 24 -13.92 40.78 5.15
N GLU A 25 -15.16 40.92 4.66
CA GLU A 25 -15.91 39.82 4.02
C GLU A 25 -15.16 39.22 2.82
N GLN A 26 -14.25 39.99 2.21
CA GLN A 26 -13.39 39.52 1.12
C GLN A 26 -12.22 38.64 1.58
N HIS A 27 -11.92 38.62 2.89
CA HIS A 27 -10.78 37.92 3.51
C HIS A 27 -11.20 37.17 4.77
N ARG A 28 -12.39 36.55 4.74
CA ARG A 28 -12.94 35.80 5.88
C ARG A 28 -12.05 34.64 6.32
N GLU A 29 -11.22 34.11 5.41
CA GLU A 29 -10.19 33.11 5.66
C GLU A 29 -9.06 33.60 6.57
N SER A 30 -8.73 34.91 6.52
CA SER A 30 -7.69 35.54 7.33
C SER A 30 -8.16 35.89 8.74
N THR A 31 -9.42 35.62 9.07
CA THR A 31 -9.92 35.80 10.44
C THR A 31 -9.22 34.81 11.38
N GLU A 32 -8.88 35.26 12.59
CA GLU A 32 -8.18 34.46 13.61
C GLU A 32 -8.87 33.10 13.88
N ALA A 33 -10.20 33.08 13.91
CA ALA A 33 -10.99 31.86 14.12
C ALA A 33 -10.88 30.85 12.96
N ARG A 34 -10.58 31.29 11.74
CA ARG A 34 -10.33 30.42 10.57
C ARG A 34 -8.91 29.92 10.58
N MET A 35 -7.93 30.81 10.73
CA MET A 35 -6.52 30.45 10.89
C MET A 35 -6.32 29.42 12.00
N LYS A 36 -6.89 29.63 13.19
CA LYS A 36 -6.77 28.70 14.32
C LYS A 36 -7.37 27.32 14.02
N ARG A 37 -8.47 27.25 13.26
CA ARG A 37 -9.08 25.99 12.84
C ARG A 37 -8.20 25.28 11.81
N ASP A 38 -7.69 26.02 10.84
CA ASP A 38 -6.84 25.46 9.79
C ASP A 38 -5.54 24.91 10.38
N TYR A 39 -4.92 25.62 11.34
CA TYR A 39 -3.77 25.10 12.10
C TYR A 39 -4.12 23.81 12.87
N ALA A 40 -5.28 23.77 13.53
CA ALA A 40 -5.71 22.59 14.25
C ALA A 40 -5.97 21.38 13.31
N ASP A 41 -6.50 21.63 12.12
CA ASP A 41 -6.75 20.59 11.12
C ASP A 41 -5.45 20.12 10.46
N LEU A 42 -4.49 21.01 10.20
CA LEU A 42 -3.15 20.65 9.75
C LEU A 42 -2.43 19.74 10.76
N GLU A 43 -2.52 20.04 12.06
CA GLU A 43 -1.92 19.17 13.09
C GLU A 43 -2.58 17.79 13.12
N LYS A 44 -3.91 17.68 12.98
CA LYS A 44 -4.59 16.38 12.87
C LYS A 44 -4.13 15.59 11.63
N ILE A 45 -4.00 16.26 10.48
CA ILE A 45 -3.54 15.63 9.24
C ILE A 45 -2.11 15.13 9.43
N LYS A 46 -1.23 15.96 9.99
CA LYS A 46 0.16 15.61 10.29
C LYS A 46 0.26 14.42 11.25
N GLU A 47 -0.53 14.40 12.31
CA GLU A 47 -0.62 13.28 13.26
C GLU A 47 -1.06 11.99 12.55
N LYS A 48 -2.11 12.05 11.72
CA LYS A 48 -2.60 10.90 10.96
C LYS A 48 -1.58 10.39 9.95
N LEU A 49 -0.93 11.28 9.20
CA LEU A 49 0.11 10.91 8.24
C LEU A 49 1.36 10.34 8.93
N SER A 50 1.68 10.78 10.15
CA SER A 50 2.80 10.21 10.91
C SER A 50 2.56 8.73 11.29
N THR A 51 1.30 8.37 11.54
CA THR A 51 0.89 7.01 11.90
C THR A 51 0.66 6.14 10.66
N CYS A 52 0.05 6.71 9.62
CA CYS A 52 -0.22 6.01 8.36
C CYS A 52 0.98 6.12 7.41
N LYS A 53 2.00 5.29 7.61
CA LYS A 53 3.06 5.11 6.61
C LYS A 53 2.50 4.29 5.44
N PRO A 54 2.34 4.88 4.23
CA PRO A 54 1.77 4.16 3.08
C PRO A 54 2.64 2.98 2.62
N PHE A 55 3.92 2.98 3.01
CA PHE A 55 4.89 1.93 2.69
C PHE A 55 5.53 1.38 3.97
N SER A 56 4.70 0.95 4.92
CA SER A 56 5.21 0.12 6.01
C SER A 56 5.75 -1.19 5.43
N PRO A 57 6.96 -1.65 5.82
CA PRO A 57 7.46 -2.94 5.40
C PRO A 57 6.52 -4.02 5.93
N ASP A 58 5.76 -4.65 5.02
CA ASP A 58 4.96 -5.84 5.31
C ASP A 58 5.89 -7.05 5.16
N PRO A 59 6.13 -7.85 6.22
CA PRO A 59 6.95 -9.06 6.11
C PRO A 59 6.26 -10.15 5.28
N SER A 60 4.98 -9.99 4.93
CA SER A 60 4.24 -10.97 4.16
C SER A 60 4.66 -11.00 2.69
N LEU A 61 4.94 -12.19 2.16
CA LEU A 61 5.15 -12.37 0.74
C LEU A 61 3.79 -12.33 0.02
N ARG A 62 3.60 -11.40 -0.91
CA ARG A 62 2.32 -11.21 -1.61
C ARG A 62 2.49 -11.20 -3.12
N ASN A 63 1.54 -11.82 -3.83
CA ASN A 63 1.46 -11.70 -5.28
C ASN A 63 0.98 -10.27 -5.66
N ILE A 64 1.78 -9.55 -6.44
CA ILE A 64 1.48 -8.17 -6.86
C ILE A 64 0.24 -8.11 -7.78
N VAL A 65 -0.01 -9.15 -8.57
CA VAL A 65 -1.12 -9.19 -9.54
C VAL A 65 -2.43 -9.57 -8.87
N THR A 66 -2.42 -10.58 -7.99
CA THR A 66 -3.65 -11.11 -7.38
C THR A 66 -3.91 -10.61 -5.97
N GLY A 67 -2.93 -9.95 -5.34
CA GLY A 67 -3.02 -9.52 -3.95
C GLY A 67 -2.99 -10.64 -2.90
N VAL A 68 -2.86 -11.90 -3.34
CA VAL A 68 -2.87 -13.09 -2.47
C VAL A 68 -1.59 -13.16 -1.63
N VAL A 69 -1.76 -13.29 -0.32
CA VAL A 69 -0.67 -13.50 0.64
C VAL A 69 -0.23 -14.96 0.59
N ALA A 70 1.08 -15.16 0.58
CA ALA A 70 1.72 -16.46 0.62
C ALA A 70 1.34 -17.24 1.87
N LYS A 71 1.22 -18.56 1.72
CA LYS A 71 1.18 -19.48 2.86
C LYS A 71 2.60 -19.65 3.42
N GLU A 72 2.70 -20.09 4.67
CA GLU A 72 3.98 -20.35 5.36
C GLU A 72 4.89 -21.31 4.60
N ASP A 73 4.34 -22.16 3.74
CA ASP A 73 5.10 -23.17 3.02
C ASP A 73 5.65 -22.67 1.67
N VAL A 74 5.33 -21.45 1.26
CA VAL A 74 5.82 -20.84 0.01
C VAL A 74 7.19 -20.21 0.24
N ASN A 75 8.20 -20.70 -0.46
CA ASN A 75 9.58 -20.24 -0.33
C ASN A 75 10.17 -19.72 -1.65
N VAL A 76 9.33 -19.23 -2.57
CA VAL A 76 9.77 -18.70 -3.86
C VAL A 76 10.71 -17.48 -3.74
N HIS A 77 10.65 -16.74 -2.64
CA HIS A 77 11.54 -15.61 -2.37
C HIS A 77 13.01 -16.05 -2.14
N GLU A 78 13.24 -17.32 -1.78
CA GLU A 78 14.56 -17.93 -1.56
C GLU A 78 14.90 -18.95 -2.66
N PHE A 79 14.37 -18.78 -3.88
CA PHE A 79 14.50 -19.81 -4.93
C PHE A 79 15.97 -20.17 -5.23
N GLU A 80 16.87 -19.19 -5.17
CA GLU A 80 18.30 -19.37 -5.45
C GLU A 80 18.95 -20.23 -4.38
N THR A 81 18.75 -19.89 -3.10
CA THR A 81 19.25 -20.65 -1.95
C THR A 81 18.73 -22.08 -1.98
N VAL A 82 17.42 -22.25 -2.20
CA VAL A 82 16.78 -23.58 -2.29
C VAL A 82 17.35 -24.39 -3.46
N GLY A 83 17.57 -23.76 -4.62
CA GLY A 83 18.17 -24.41 -5.79
C GLY A 83 19.61 -24.83 -5.53
N ASN A 84 20.41 -23.97 -4.92
CA ASN A 84 21.81 -24.24 -4.61
C ASN A 84 21.94 -25.40 -3.61
N GLU A 85 21.24 -25.34 -2.48
CA GLU A 85 21.29 -26.37 -1.44
C GLU A 85 20.68 -27.71 -1.91
N ARG A 86 19.51 -27.67 -2.56
CA ARG A 86 18.77 -28.92 -2.85
C ARG A 86 19.17 -29.57 -4.15
N MET A 87 19.69 -28.81 -5.12
CA MET A 87 20.05 -29.31 -6.44
C MET A 87 21.56 -29.22 -6.65
N VAL A 88 22.15 -28.03 -6.63
CA VAL A 88 23.55 -27.81 -7.05
C VAL A 88 24.54 -28.56 -6.17
N GLU A 89 24.43 -28.46 -4.84
CA GLU A 89 25.31 -29.20 -3.92
C GLU A 89 25.25 -30.72 -4.14
N LYS A 90 24.06 -31.25 -4.44
CA LYS A 90 23.88 -32.70 -4.68
C LYS A 90 24.45 -33.18 -6.00
N MET A 91 24.81 -32.28 -6.92
CA MET A 91 25.45 -32.60 -8.19
C MET A 91 26.97 -32.69 -8.09
N VAL A 92 27.57 -32.03 -7.09
CA VAL A 92 29.02 -32.03 -6.90
C VAL A 92 29.51 -33.47 -6.71
N GLY A 93 30.40 -33.91 -7.61
CA GLY A 93 31.01 -35.24 -7.55
C GLY A 93 30.15 -36.40 -8.08
N LYS A 94 28.96 -36.15 -8.67
CA LYS A 94 28.12 -37.20 -9.26
C LYS A 94 28.17 -37.23 -10.78
N PRO A 95 28.09 -38.42 -11.41
CA PRO A 95 27.98 -38.52 -12.85
C PRO A 95 26.65 -37.93 -13.32
N ILE A 96 26.67 -37.24 -14.48
CA ILE A 96 25.51 -36.52 -15.04
C ILE A 96 24.29 -37.44 -15.17
N PHE A 97 24.49 -38.69 -15.57
CA PHE A 97 23.42 -39.68 -15.73
C PHE A 97 22.78 -40.16 -14.42
N GLY A 98 23.42 -39.90 -13.27
CA GLY A 98 22.89 -40.24 -11.94
C GLY A 98 22.08 -39.10 -11.29
N ILE A 99 22.02 -37.93 -11.92
CA ILE A 99 21.32 -36.76 -11.38
C ILE A 99 19.87 -36.82 -11.84
N SER A 100 18.94 -36.82 -10.88
CA SER A 100 17.50 -36.78 -11.16
C SER A 100 16.86 -35.62 -10.42
N PHE A 101 16.17 -34.77 -11.17
CA PHE A 101 15.44 -33.63 -10.64
C PHE A 101 14.06 -34.06 -10.17
N LYS A 102 13.72 -33.75 -8.92
CA LYS A 102 12.40 -34.06 -8.34
C LYS A 102 11.68 -32.76 -8.01
N ARG A 103 10.36 -32.74 -8.23
CA ARG A 103 9.50 -31.59 -7.89
C ARG A 103 9.55 -31.21 -6.41
N LYS A 104 9.80 -32.18 -5.51
CA LYS A 104 9.96 -31.91 -4.08
C LYS A 104 11.19 -31.06 -3.73
N ASP A 105 12.20 -31.05 -4.61
CA ASP A 105 13.44 -30.31 -4.43
C ASP A 105 13.34 -28.90 -5.06
N GLN A 106 12.26 -28.61 -5.80
CA GLN A 106 11.99 -27.26 -6.34
C GLN A 106 11.42 -26.33 -5.27
N ALA A 107 11.62 -25.02 -5.46
CA ALA A 107 10.96 -24.00 -4.65
C ALA A 107 9.45 -24.03 -4.89
N LYS A 108 8.68 -23.83 -3.81
CA LYS A 108 7.22 -23.77 -3.82
C LYS A 108 6.76 -22.38 -4.22
N THR A 109 5.94 -22.31 -5.25
CA THR A 109 5.45 -21.05 -5.81
C THR A 109 4.18 -20.58 -5.11
N LEU A 110 3.87 -19.28 -5.24
CA LEU A 110 2.59 -18.71 -4.81
C LEU A 110 1.37 -19.36 -5.51
N ALA A 111 1.58 -19.96 -6.68
CA ALA A 111 0.55 -20.59 -7.50
C ALA A 111 0.34 -22.08 -7.16
N ASP A 112 1.16 -22.67 -6.28
CA ASP A 112 1.06 -24.08 -5.94
C ASP A 112 -0.18 -24.35 -5.08
N LYS A 113 -1.29 -24.59 -5.78
CA LYS A 113 -2.53 -25.22 -5.33
C LYS A 113 -3.22 -24.50 -4.17
N SER A 114 -3.71 -23.30 -4.42
CA SER A 114 -5.13 -23.12 -4.11
C SER A 114 -5.89 -23.90 -5.19
N ASN A 115 -6.27 -25.15 -4.88
CA ASN A 115 -7.54 -25.66 -5.38
C ASN A 115 -8.58 -24.65 -4.86
N ILE A 116 -8.81 -23.56 -5.59
CA ILE A 116 -10.00 -22.75 -5.42
C ILE A 116 -11.09 -23.74 -5.78
N LYS A 117 -11.62 -24.42 -4.76
CA LYS A 117 -12.88 -25.12 -4.89
C LYS A 117 -13.87 -23.99 -5.15
N PHE A 118 -14.10 -23.68 -6.41
CA PHE A 118 -15.30 -22.97 -6.80
C PHE A 118 -16.42 -23.79 -6.15
N ALA A 119 -17.11 -23.19 -5.18
CA ALA A 119 -18.31 -23.80 -4.65
C ALA A 119 -19.18 -24.17 -5.87
N GLN A 120 -19.83 -25.34 -5.85
CA GLN A 120 -20.76 -25.70 -6.91
C GLN A 120 -21.67 -24.52 -7.19
N ASP A 121 -21.81 -24.20 -8.48
CA ASP A 121 -22.57 -23.07 -8.99
C ASP A 121 -23.94 -23.08 -8.30
N ARG A 122 -24.13 -22.17 -7.34
CA ARG A 122 -25.41 -22.09 -6.63
C ARG A 122 -26.33 -21.35 -7.57
N THR A 123 -27.20 -22.08 -8.26
CA THR A 123 -28.30 -21.47 -9.00
C THR A 123 -29.18 -20.72 -7.99
N ILE A 124 -29.05 -19.40 -7.96
CA ILE A 124 -29.93 -18.55 -7.16
C ILE A 124 -31.20 -18.37 -8.00
N ASP A 125 -32.33 -18.82 -7.47
CA ASP A 125 -33.63 -18.56 -8.09
C ASP A 125 -34.00 -17.07 -7.88
N PRO A 126 -34.09 -16.27 -8.96
CA PRO A 126 -34.43 -14.86 -8.83
C PRO A 126 -35.85 -14.61 -8.31
N ALA A 127 -36.75 -15.60 -8.35
CA ALA A 127 -38.09 -15.46 -7.78
C ALA A 127 -38.09 -15.42 -6.24
N LEU A 128 -37.07 -15.97 -5.59
CA LEU A 128 -36.89 -15.94 -4.14
C LEU A 128 -36.19 -14.67 -3.62
N LEU A 129 -35.68 -13.80 -4.51
CA LEU A 129 -34.96 -12.58 -4.12
C LEU A 129 -35.88 -11.41 -3.77
N PHE A 130 -37.15 -11.46 -4.19
CA PHE A 130 -38.09 -10.33 -4.07
C PHE A 130 -39.41 -10.71 -3.38
N GLN A 131 -39.42 -11.80 -2.59
CA GLN A 131 -40.57 -12.18 -1.79
C GLN A 131 -40.62 -11.42 -0.45
#